data_AF-A0A6P5F2U5-F1
#
_entry.id   AF-A0A6P5F2U5-F1
#
_cell.length_a   1.000
_cell.length_b   1.000
_cell.length_c   1.000
_cell.angle_alpha   90.00
_cell.angle_beta   90.00
_cell.angle_gamma   90.00
#
_symmetry.space_group_name_H-M   'P 1'
#
loop_
_entity.id
_entity.type
_entity.pdbx_description
1 polymer ?
#
loop_
_entity_poly.entity_id
_entity_poly.type
_entity_poly.pdbx_seq_one_letter_code
_entity_poly.pdbx_strand_id
1 'polypeptide(L)'
;MERKILFDSTAKVSSIFMDFMIKVAKFEELVDVAKQFLMRLHQEIEYFRRPKLDGTSKIVDEIIRSNFTEKMKAYVEAGCNHSFQNIQNISQIQSCEEGLRDHLKKAKTLLDEVECLAKDAYGITQATNQSTSKFFENDDCNSLIDDVLPTEQDETRPLHLQDNLILYVTTMMVIYGMLKLDYAMQEKIVQSLNLKTSSSELESYCLMWDLRPYINDSVMHRAWKYVP
;
A
#
# COMPACT_ATOMS: atom_id res chain seq x y z
N MET A 1 31.19 -23.53 -14.41
CA MET A 1 30.02 -23.03 -15.18
C MET A 1 28.89 -22.62 -14.23
N GLU A 2 28.57 -23.43 -13.22
CA GLU A 2 27.54 -23.16 -12.19
C GLU A 2 27.73 -21.84 -11.43
N ARG A 3 28.93 -21.54 -10.94
CA ARG A 3 29.19 -20.27 -10.23
C ARG A 3 28.89 -19.03 -11.07
N LYS A 4 29.13 -19.09 -12.38
CA LYS A 4 28.84 -17.98 -13.30
C LYS A 4 27.33 -17.79 -13.44
N ILE A 5 26.58 -18.88 -13.60
CA ILE A 5 25.11 -18.86 -13.68
C ILE A 5 24.51 -18.32 -12.38
N LEU A 6 24.97 -18.80 -11.22
CA LEU A 6 24.49 -18.36 -9.91
C LEU A 6 24.79 -16.88 -9.65
N PHE A 7 26.00 -16.43 -10.01
CA PHE A 7 26.38 -15.02 -9.90
C PHE A 7 25.54 -14.12 -10.82
N ASP A 8 25.38 -14.49 -12.10
CA ASP A 8 24.59 -13.74 -13.07
C ASP A 8 23.11 -13.66 -12.66
N SER A 9 22.55 -14.76 -12.14
CA SER A 9 21.18 -14.79 -11.61
C SER A 9 21.02 -13.93 -10.37
N THR A 10 21.99 -13.96 -9.45
CA THR A 10 21.95 -13.13 -8.23
C THR A 10 22.00 -11.64 -8.56
N ALA A 11 22.85 -11.22 -9.50
CA ALA A 11 22.91 -9.84 -9.96
C ALA A 11 21.58 -9.39 -10.59
N LYS A 12 20.97 -10.24 -11.42
CA LYS A 12 19.66 -9.96 -12.05
C LYS A 12 18.54 -9.83 -11.03
N VAL A 13 18.42 -10.77 -10.10
CA VAL A 13 17.37 -10.74 -9.06
C VAL A 13 17.58 -9.57 -8.11
N SER A 14 18.83 -9.21 -7.78
CA SER A 14 19.13 -8.00 -7.01
C SER A 14 18.66 -6.73 -7.75
N SER A 15 18.90 -6.63 -9.06
CA SER A 15 18.38 -5.52 -9.87
C SER A 15 16.85 -5.47 -9.91
N ILE A 16 16.19 -6.62 -10.03
CA ILE A 16 14.71 -6.71 -10.00
C ILE A 16 14.19 -6.30 -8.62
N PHE A 17 14.86 -6.72 -7.55
CA PHE A 17 14.52 -6.33 -6.17
C PHE A 17 14.58 -4.80 -5.99
N MET A 18 15.59 -4.15 -6.57
CA MET A 18 15.70 -2.69 -6.52
C MET A 18 14.54 -1.99 -7.23
N ASP A 19 14.19 -2.41 -8.45
CA ASP A 19 13.03 -1.84 -9.14
C ASP A 19 11.74 -2.11 -8.38
N PHE A 20 11.58 -3.32 -7.83
CA PHE A 20 10.45 -3.68 -6.97
C PHE A 20 10.33 -2.72 -5.79
N MET A 21 11.41 -2.48 -5.04
CA MET A 21 11.39 -1.56 -3.90
C MET A 21 11.07 -0.12 -4.32
N ILE A 22 11.52 0.35 -5.49
CA ILE A 22 11.14 1.66 -6.03
C ILE A 22 9.62 1.73 -6.27
N LYS A 23 9.02 0.67 -6.81
CA LYS A 23 7.56 0.61 -7.02
C LYS A 23 6.80 0.54 -5.69
N VAL A 24 7.33 -0.18 -4.71
CA VAL A 24 6.80 -0.21 -3.35
C VAL A 24 6.80 1.19 -2.73
N ALA A 25 7.90 1.96 -2.80
CA ALA A 25 7.93 3.34 -2.31
C ALA A 25 6.87 4.22 -2.98
N LYS A 26 6.71 4.12 -4.30
CA LYS A 26 5.66 4.85 -5.03
C LYS A 26 4.26 4.47 -4.58
N PHE A 27 4.04 3.20 -4.25
CA PHE A 27 2.76 2.75 -3.70
C PHE A 27 2.50 3.41 -2.34
N GLU A 28 3.48 3.43 -1.44
CA GLU A 28 3.39 4.07 -0.13
C GLU A 28 3.06 5.57 -0.26
N GLU A 29 3.76 6.29 -1.15
CA GLU A 29 3.49 7.70 -1.42
C GLU A 29 2.05 7.94 -1.90
N LEU A 30 1.52 7.06 -2.76
CA LEU A 30 0.12 7.16 -3.20
C LEU A 30 -0.87 6.93 -2.06
N VAL A 31 -0.58 5.99 -1.16
CA VAL A 31 -1.43 5.72 0.02
C VAL A 31 -1.52 6.96 0.92
N ASP A 32 -0.40 7.66 1.12
CA ASP A 32 -0.36 8.91 1.91
C ASP A 32 -1.15 10.04 1.25
N VAL A 33 -1.04 10.20 -0.07
CA VAL A 33 -1.84 11.18 -0.82
C VAL A 33 -3.34 10.85 -0.74
N ALA A 34 -3.69 9.57 -0.88
CA ALA A 34 -5.08 9.11 -0.81
C ALA A 34 -5.69 9.30 0.59
N LYS A 35 -4.89 9.11 1.66
CA LYS A 35 -5.28 9.43 3.03
C LYS A 35 -5.73 10.89 3.16
N GLN A 36 -5.02 11.83 2.52
CA GLN A 36 -5.41 13.25 2.57
C GLN A 36 -6.77 13.49 1.91
N PHE A 37 -7.05 12.83 0.78
CA PHE A 37 -8.38 12.88 0.15
C PHE A 37 -9.46 12.28 1.04
N LEU A 38 -9.19 11.14 1.69
CA LEU A 38 -10.15 10.50 2.60
C LEU A 38 -10.45 11.39 3.81
N MET A 39 -9.43 11.94 4.46
CA MET A 39 -9.60 12.85 5.59
C MET A 39 -10.38 14.10 5.20
N ARG A 40 -10.08 14.68 4.04
CA ARG A 40 -10.80 15.84 3.52
C ARG A 40 -12.24 15.49 3.19
N LEU A 41 -12.49 14.37 2.51
CA LEU A 41 -13.83 13.89 2.23
C LEU A 41 -14.65 13.74 3.52
N HIS A 42 -14.07 13.14 4.56
CA HIS A 42 -14.71 13.02 5.87
C HIS A 42 -15.09 14.41 6.42
N GLN A 43 -14.16 15.36 6.46
CA GLN A 43 -14.44 16.72 6.92
C GLN A 43 -15.54 17.41 6.11
N GLU A 44 -15.51 17.29 4.78
CA GLU A 44 -16.49 17.90 3.90
C GLU A 44 -17.87 17.23 4.02
N ILE A 45 -17.94 15.92 4.25
CA ILE A 45 -19.21 15.22 4.52
C ILE A 45 -19.80 15.65 5.85
N GLU A 46 -18.99 15.77 6.92
CA GLU A 46 -19.47 16.28 8.21
C GLU A 46 -19.91 17.75 8.11
N TYR A 47 -19.18 18.55 7.34
CA TYR A 47 -19.56 19.93 7.03
C TYR A 47 -20.81 20.03 6.17
N PHE A 48 -21.08 19.06 5.29
CA PHE A 48 -22.32 18.97 4.52
C PHE A 48 -23.51 18.63 5.42
N ARG A 49 -23.31 17.72 6.38
CA ARG A 49 -24.37 17.20 7.26
C ARG A 49 -24.89 18.20 8.27
N ARG A 50 -24.07 19.19 8.67
CA ARG A 50 -24.27 20.22 9.71
C ARG A 50 -25.39 19.92 10.71
N PRO A 51 -25.10 19.77 12.02
CA PRO A 51 -26.16 19.68 13.00
C PRO A 51 -27.05 20.92 12.91
N LYS A 52 -28.38 20.70 12.92
CA LYS A 52 -29.36 21.79 13.03
C LYS A 52 -29.06 22.57 14.32
N LEU A 53 -29.34 23.87 14.32
CA LEU A 53 -29.28 24.66 15.55
C LEU A 53 -30.11 23.96 16.63
N ASP A 54 -29.54 23.87 17.83
CA ASP A 54 -30.22 23.27 18.98
C ASP A 54 -31.40 24.15 19.41
N GLY A 55 -32.58 23.81 18.91
CA GLY A 55 -33.84 24.49 19.23
C GLY A 55 -34.32 24.25 20.66
N THR A 56 -33.63 23.42 21.45
CA THR A 56 -33.93 23.23 22.88
C THR A 56 -33.12 24.18 23.77
N SER A 57 -32.05 24.76 23.25
CA SER A 57 -31.21 25.72 23.96
C SER A 57 -31.89 27.07 24.07
N LYS A 58 -32.27 27.46 25.30
CA LYS A 58 -32.87 28.78 25.58
C LYS A 58 -32.00 29.95 25.09
N ILE A 59 -30.67 29.79 25.16
CA ILE A 59 -29.71 30.81 24.72
C ILE A 59 -29.74 30.94 23.18
N VAL A 60 -29.71 29.82 22.45
CA VAL A 60 -29.79 29.83 20.98
C VAL A 60 -31.10 30.46 20.54
N ASP A 61 -32.19 30.09 21.21
CA ASP A 61 -33.53 30.60 20.93
C ASP A 61 -33.64 32.11 21.19
N GLU A 62 -33.03 32.60 22.28
CA GLU A 62 -32.95 34.03 22.60
C GLU A 62 -32.08 34.81 21.60
N ILE A 63 -30.95 34.25 21.15
CA ILE A 63 -30.09 34.85 20.13
C ILE A 63 -30.84 34.99 18.79
N ILE A 64 -31.53 33.94 18.35
CA ILE A 64 -32.33 34.00 17.12
C ILE A 64 -33.42 35.07 17.28
N ARG A 65 -34.16 35.05 18.39
CA ARG A 65 -35.27 35.98 18.67
C ARG A 65 -34.83 37.44 18.76
N SER A 66 -33.69 37.72 19.37
CA SER A 66 -33.13 39.07 19.52
C SER A 66 -32.57 39.65 18.21
N ASN A 67 -32.24 38.79 17.24
CA ASN A 67 -31.67 39.17 15.93
C ASN A 67 -32.63 38.89 14.76
N PHE A 68 -33.95 39.02 15.01
CA PHE A 68 -35.02 38.68 14.07
C PHE A 68 -35.06 39.62 12.86
N THR A 69 -34.24 39.32 11.86
CA THR A 69 -34.33 39.90 10.51
C THR A 69 -34.96 38.89 9.57
N GLU A 70 -35.62 39.34 8.50
CA GLU A 70 -36.13 38.42 7.46
C GLU A 70 -35.02 37.52 6.89
N LYS A 71 -33.79 38.05 6.81
CA LYS A 71 -32.60 37.31 6.40
C LYS A 71 -32.21 36.21 7.38
N MET A 72 -32.24 36.48 8.69
CA MET A 72 -31.96 35.48 9.74
C MET A 72 -33.02 34.38 9.75
N LYS A 73 -34.29 34.77 9.62
CA LYS A 73 -35.41 33.82 9.50
C LYS A 73 -35.24 32.91 8.28
N ALA A 74 -34.99 33.47 7.10
CA ALA A 74 -34.76 32.69 5.88
C ALA A 74 -33.53 31.75 6.00
N TYR A 75 -32.47 32.19 6.67
CA TYR A 75 -31.28 31.36 6.93
C TYR A 75 -31.59 30.17 7.85
N VAL A 76 -32.34 30.38 8.94
CA VAL A 76 -32.76 29.30 9.86
C VAL A 76 -33.74 28.35 9.17
N GLU A 77 -34.71 28.86 8.41
CA GLU A 77 -35.66 28.06 7.61
C GLU A 77 -34.95 27.22 6.54
N ALA A 78 -33.86 27.73 5.96
CA ALA A 78 -33.00 26.98 5.04
C ALA A 78 -32.13 25.91 5.74
N GLY A 79 -32.28 25.73 7.06
CA GLY A 79 -31.49 24.78 7.85
C GLY A 79 -30.06 25.26 8.10
N CYS A 80 -29.86 26.58 8.20
CA CYS A 80 -28.55 27.21 8.38
C CYS A 80 -27.56 26.97 7.21
N ASN A 81 -28.11 26.74 6.01
CA ASN A 81 -27.36 26.50 4.79
C ASN A 81 -27.19 27.76 3.95
N HIS A 82 -25.99 27.94 3.41
CA HIS A 82 -25.69 28.98 2.43
C HIS A 82 -25.46 28.33 1.06
N SER A 83 -26.28 28.64 0.05
CA SER A 83 -26.28 27.96 -1.26
C SER A 83 -24.90 27.89 -1.91
N PHE A 84 -24.15 29.00 -1.92
CA PHE A 84 -22.77 29.04 -2.43
C PHE A 84 -21.81 28.11 -1.68
N GLN A 85 -21.91 28.02 -0.36
CA GLN A 85 -21.07 27.13 0.45
C GLN A 85 -21.39 25.67 0.17
N ASN A 86 -22.67 25.33 -0.06
CA ASN A 86 -23.07 23.97 -0.41
C ASN A 86 -22.53 23.56 -1.79
N ILE A 87 -22.55 24.46 -2.77
CA ILE A 87 -21.97 24.20 -4.10
C ILE A 87 -20.46 23.96 -3.97
N GLN A 88 -19.76 24.80 -3.21
CA GLN A 88 -18.32 24.66 -2.97
C GLN A 88 -18.00 23.35 -2.22
N ASN A 89 -18.77 23.00 -1.19
CA ASN A 89 -18.58 21.77 -0.43
C ASN A 89 -18.84 20.52 -1.29
N ILE A 90 -19.91 20.49 -2.08
CA ILE A 90 -20.18 19.39 -3.02
C ILE A 90 -19.05 19.24 -4.03
N SER A 91 -18.50 20.33 -4.56
CA SER A 91 -17.37 20.25 -5.50
C SER A 91 -16.09 19.74 -4.83
N GLN A 92 -15.84 20.07 -3.55
CA GLN A 92 -14.74 19.48 -2.78
C GLN A 92 -14.94 17.98 -2.56
N ILE A 93 -16.15 17.55 -2.20
CA ILE A 93 -16.50 16.12 -2.05
C ILE A 93 -16.21 15.37 -3.35
N GLN A 94 -16.70 15.89 -4.48
CA GLN A 94 -16.47 15.29 -5.81
C GLN A 94 -14.98 15.22 -6.15
N SER A 95 -14.22 16.29 -5.89
CA SER A 95 -12.78 16.30 -6.12
C SER A 95 -12.05 15.24 -5.27
N CYS A 96 -12.47 15.04 -4.02
CA CYS A 96 -11.91 13.99 -3.16
C CYS A 96 -12.27 12.58 -3.67
N GLU A 97 -13.52 12.36 -4.08
CA GLU A 97 -13.95 11.09 -4.68
C GLU A 97 -13.19 10.77 -5.99
N GLU A 98 -12.94 11.77 -6.82
CA GLU A 98 -12.10 11.65 -8.01
C GLU A 98 -10.65 11.30 -7.66
N GLY A 99 -10.06 12.00 -6.68
CA GLY A 99 -8.71 11.73 -6.19
C GLY A 99 -8.55 10.31 -5.63
N LEU A 100 -9.52 9.82 -4.86
CA LEU A 100 -9.53 8.45 -4.34
C LEU A 100 -9.68 7.40 -5.46
N ARG A 101 -10.49 7.69 -6.49
CA ARG A 101 -10.67 6.79 -7.63
C ARG A 101 -9.42 6.74 -8.51
N ASP A 102 -8.76 7.88 -8.68
CA ASP A 102 -7.47 7.96 -9.37
C ASP A 102 -6.38 7.20 -8.60
N HIS A 103 -6.35 7.33 -7.27
CA HIS A 103 -5.51 6.51 -6.40
C HIS A 103 -5.72 5.01 -6.64
N LEU A 104 -6.96 4.52 -6.60
CA LEU A 104 -7.22 3.09 -6.83
C LEU A 104 -6.67 2.60 -8.18
N LYS A 105 -6.86 3.39 -9.24
CA LYS A 105 -6.33 3.03 -10.57
C LYS A 105 -4.80 2.96 -10.55
N LYS A 106 -4.13 3.96 -10.00
CA LYS A 106 -2.65 4.02 -9.93
C LYS A 106 -2.06 2.94 -9.04
N ALA A 107 -2.64 2.75 -7.85
CA ALA A 107 -2.25 1.72 -6.90
C ALA A 107 -2.42 0.32 -7.51
N LYS A 108 -3.50 0.09 -8.26
CA LYS A 108 -3.72 -1.18 -8.98
C LYS A 108 -2.64 -1.43 -10.04
N THR A 109 -2.31 -0.42 -10.84
CA THR A 109 -1.21 -0.52 -11.83
C THR A 109 0.11 -0.85 -11.15
N LEU A 110 0.48 -0.15 -10.07
CA LEU A 110 1.71 -0.45 -9.32
C LEU A 110 1.69 -1.86 -8.72
N LEU A 111 0.55 -2.31 -8.20
CA LEU A 111 0.41 -3.65 -7.64
C LEU A 111 0.63 -4.73 -8.71
N ASP A 112 0.12 -4.51 -9.92
CA ASP A 112 0.32 -5.42 -11.05
C ASP A 112 1.79 -5.42 -11.52
N GLU A 113 2.46 -4.26 -11.51
CA GLU A 113 3.90 -4.15 -11.80
C GLU A 113 4.77 -4.89 -10.76
N VAL A 114 4.48 -4.68 -9.47
CA VAL A 114 5.13 -5.35 -8.33
C VAL A 114 4.93 -6.86 -8.38
N GLU A 115 3.73 -7.32 -8.77
CA GLU A 115 3.43 -8.74 -8.99
C GLU A 115 4.29 -9.35 -10.11
N CYS A 116 4.40 -8.65 -11.24
CA CYS A 116 5.22 -9.08 -12.37
C CYS A 116 6.69 -9.23 -11.96
N LEU A 117 7.26 -8.21 -11.29
CA LEU A 117 8.64 -8.24 -10.81
C LEU A 117 8.89 -9.42 -9.85
N ALA A 118 7.97 -9.68 -8.91
CA ALA A 118 8.07 -10.81 -8.00
C ALA A 118 8.04 -12.16 -8.72
N LYS A 119 7.17 -12.31 -9.74
CA LYS A 119 7.09 -13.52 -10.57
C LYS A 119 8.35 -13.73 -11.41
N ASP A 120 8.91 -12.65 -11.98
CA ASP A 120 10.14 -12.71 -12.77
C ASP A 120 11.33 -13.15 -11.91
N ALA A 121 11.47 -12.58 -10.71
CA ALA A 121 12.50 -12.96 -9.75
C ALA A 121 12.36 -14.44 -9.31
N TYR A 122 11.12 -14.88 -9.07
CA TYR A 122 10.82 -16.29 -8.76
C TYR A 122 11.19 -17.22 -9.93
N GLY A 123 10.83 -16.86 -11.16
CA GLY A 123 11.14 -17.64 -12.37
C GLY A 123 12.65 -17.80 -12.58
N ILE A 124 13.43 -16.72 -12.40
CA ILE A 124 14.90 -16.76 -12.49
C ILE A 124 15.49 -17.69 -11.42
N THR A 125 15.00 -17.57 -10.19
CA THR A 125 15.48 -18.39 -9.06
C THR A 125 15.16 -19.87 -9.27
N GLN A 126 13.95 -20.18 -9.76
CA GLN A 126 13.55 -21.55 -10.07
C GLN A 126 14.41 -22.14 -11.21
N ALA A 127 14.63 -21.39 -12.29
CA ALA A 127 15.46 -21.82 -13.41
C ALA A 127 16.92 -22.07 -12.99
N THR A 128 17.43 -21.25 -12.07
CA THR A 128 18.77 -21.39 -11.49
C THR A 128 18.87 -22.65 -10.64
N ASN A 129 17.91 -22.88 -9.73
CA ASN A 129 17.86 -24.10 -8.90
C ASN A 129 17.78 -25.37 -9.76
N GLN A 130 16.98 -25.39 -10.82
CA GLN A 130 16.90 -26.53 -11.74
C GLN A 130 18.20 -26.76 -12.52
N SER A 131 18.90 -25.68 -12.89
CA SER A 131 20.17 -25.76 -13.63
C SER A 131 21.30 -26.28 -12.74
N THR A 132 21.29 -25.92 -11.45
CA THR A 132 22.26 -26.40 -10.45
C THR A 132 21.95 -27.84 -10.01
N SER A 133 20.68 -28.20 -9.86
CA SER A 133 20.26 -29.56 -9.46
C SER A 133 20.57 -30.65 -10.49
N LYS A 134 20.47 -30.34 -11.80
CA LYS A 134 20.72 -31.31 -12.89
C LYS A 134 22.18 -31.76 -13.01
N PHE A 135 23.12 -31.06 -12.37
CA PHE A 135 24.53 -31.46 -12.35
C PHE A 135 24.85 -32.43 -11.21
N PHE A 136 24.16 -32.31 -10.06
CA PHE A 136 24.35 -33.22 -8.93
C PHE A 136 23.75 -34.62 -9.15
N GLU A 137 22.79 -34.78 -10.06
CA GLU A 137 22.24 -36.10 -10.43
C GLU A 137 23.13 -36.90 -11.41
N ASN A 138 24.18 -36.29 -11.98
CA ASN A 138 25.08 -36.96 -12.92
C ASN A 138 26.39 -37.47 -12.30
N ASP A 139 26.60 -37.26 -10.99
CA ASP A 139 27.87 -37.58 -10.32
C ASP A 139 27.73 -38.69 -9.27
N ASP A 140 26.77 -39.60 -9.45
CA ASP A 140 26.62 -40.79 -8.61
C ASP A 140 26.86 -42.08 -9.41
N CYS A 141 28.15 -42.40 -9.64
CA CYS A 141 28.72 -43.74 -9.40
C CYS A 141 30.21 -43.84 -9.77
N ASN A 142 31.02 -44.13 -8.74
CA ASN A 142 32.33 -44.79 -8.73
C ASN A 142 33.59 -44.02 -9.20
N SER A 143 34.42 -43.58 -8.24
CA SER A 143 35.64 -44.34 -7.91
C SER A 143 36.27 -43.89 -6.58
N LEU A 144 36.85 -44.88 -5.91
CA LEU A 144 37.45 -44.87 -4.58
C LEU A 144 38.83 -44.19 -4.55
N ILE A 145 39.07 -43.44 -3.45
CA ILE A 145 40.35 -43.25 -2.72
C ILE A 145 41.55 -42.78 -3.55
N ASP A 146 41.99 -41.52 -3.36
CA ASP A 146 43.32 -41.24 -2.80
C ASP A 146 43.47 -39.78 -2.30
N ASP A 147 44.53 -39.60 -1.52
CA ASP A 147 44.77 -38.70 -0.39
C ASP A 147 45.14 -37.21 -0.70
N VAL A 148 45.13 -36.38 0.36
CA VAL A 148 45.90 -35.13 0.60
C VAL A 148 45.28 -33.72 0.37
N LEU A 149 45.11 -33.05 1.53
CA LEU A 149 45.05 -31.61 1.91
C LEU A 149 43.72 -30.80 1.79
N PRO A 150 43.21 -30.22 2.90
CA PRO A 150 42.16 -29.20 2.86
C PRO A 150 42.78 -27.85 2.50
N THR A 151 42.47 -27.34 1.30
CA THR A 151 42.67 -25.92 0.99
C THR A 151 41.41 -25.18 1.42
N GLU A 152 41.48 -24.52 2.58
CA GLU A 152 40.47 -23.56 3.02
C GLU A 152 40.40 -22.39 2.04
N GLN A 153 39.45 -22.43 1.10
CA GLN A 153 38.70 -21.29 0.58
C GLN A 153 37.75 -21.80 -0.51
N ASP A 154 36.51 -21.31 -0.47
CA ASP A 154 35.56 -21.21 -1.59
C ASP A 154 34.34 -22.16 -1.64
N GLU A 155 34.12 -23.02 -0.64
CA GLU A 155 32.85 -23.79 -0.52
C GLU A 155 31.71 -22.98 0.11
N THR A 156 32.00 -21.90 0.85
CA THR A 156 31.00 -21.10 1.58
C THR A 156 30.31 -20.02 0.73
N ARG A 157 30.92 -19.61 -0.38
CA ARG A 157 30.42 -18.52 -1.25
C ARG A 157 29.20 -18.89 -2.12
N PRO A 158 29.10 -20.09 -2.72
CA PRO A 158 27.93 -20.49 -3.51
C PRO A 158 26.66 -20.59 -2.67
N LEU A 159 26.76 -21.15 -1.45
CA LEU A 159 25.65 -21.23 -0.50
C LEU A 159 25.09 -19.84 -0.17
N HIS A 160 25.98 -18.89 0.15
CA HIS A 160 25.59 -17.52 0.46
C HIS A 160 24.90 -16.78 -0.71
N LEU A 161 25.30 -17.06 -1.96
CA LEU A 161 24.65 -16.49 -3.16
C LEU A 161 23.24 -17.07 -3.37
N GLN A 162 23.06 -18.38 -3.16
CA GLN A 162 21.75 -19.02 -3.26
C GLN A 162 20.81 -18.58 -2.14
N ASP A 163 21.32 -18.42 -0.92
CA ASP A 163 20.57 -17.87 0.22
C ASP A 163 20.08 -16.44 -0.08
N ASN A 164 20.91 -15.61 -0.71
CA ASN A 164 20.53 -14.26 -1.12
C ASN A 164 19.40 -14.26 -2.17
N LEU A 165 19.43 -15.15 -3.16
CA LEU A 165 18.35 -15.29 -4.14
C LEU A 165 17.02 -15.63 -3.46
N ILE A 166 17.03 -16.65 -2.60
CA ILE A 166 15.85 -17.10 -1.86
C ILE A 166 15.33 -15.97 -0.98
N LEU A 167 16.22 -15.24 -0.31
CA LEU A 167 15.88 -14.12 0.54
C LEU A 167 15.19 -12.99 -0.22
N TYR A 168 15.73 -12.56 -1.36
CA TYR A 168 15.13 -11.50 -2.19
C TYR A 168 13.73 -11.90 -2.66
N VAL A 169 13.60 -13.08 -3.27
CA VAL A 169 12.31 -13.56 -3.78
C VAL A 169 11.28 -13.72 -2.67
N THR A 170 11.67 -14.32 -1.55
CA THR A 170 10.76 -14.51 -0.41
C THR A 170 10.28 -13.17 0.13
N THR A 171 11.19 -12.20 0.26
CA THR A 171 10.86 -10.85 0.72
C THR A 171 9.88 -10.16 -0.24
N MET A 172 10.12 -10.23 -1.55
CA MET A 172 9.22 -9.67 -2.57
C MET A 172 7.83 -10.30 -2.52
N MET A 173 7.74 -11.63 -2.42
CA MET A 173 6.46 -12.34 -2.36
C MET A 173 5.64 -11.98 -1.10
N VAL A 174 6.31 -11.87 0.05
CA VAL A 174 5.66 -11.43 1.30
C VAL A 174 5.17 -10.00 1.18
N ILE A 175 5.99 -9.07 0.69
CA ILE A 175 5.60 -7.66 0.49
C ILE A 175 4.43 -7.54 -0.48
N TYR A 176 4.49 -8.20 -1.63
CA TYR A 176 3.38 -8.22 -2.58
C TYR A 176 2.09 -8.72 -1.92
N GLY A 177 2.16 -9.80 -1.13
CA GLY A 177 1.00 -10.31 -0.39
C GLY A 177 0.40 -9.29 0.57
N MET A 178 1.25 -8.58 1.33
CA MET A 178 0.82 -7.50 2.23
C MET A 178 0.15 -6.35 1.46
N LEU A 179 0.80 -5.86 0.40
CA LEU A 179 0.27 -4.77 -0.44
C LEU A 179 -1.05 -5.12 -1.12
N LYS A 180 -1.22 -6.38 -1.53
CA LYS A 180 -2.47 -6.86 -2.14
C LYS A 180 -3.64 -6.81 -1.16
N LEU A 181 -3.41 -7.21 0.10
CA LEU A 181 -4.43 -7.16 1.14
C LEU A 181 -4.75 -5.72 1.54
N ASP A 182 -3.72 -4.87 1.64
CA ASP A 182 -3.87 -3.44 1.92
C ASP A 182 -4.66 -2.72 0.82
N TYR A 183 -4.32 -2.97 -0.46
CA TYR A 183 -5.09 -2.46 -1.61
C TYR A 183 -6.56 -2.91 -1.56
N ALA A 184 -6.82 -4.19 -1.30
CA ALA A 184 -8.19 -4.72 -1.25
C ALA A 184 -9.02 -4.07 -0.12
N MET A 185 -8.37 -3.71 1.00
CA MET A 185 -9.00 -2.93 2.06
C MET A 185 -9.32 -1.51 1.59
N GLN A 186 -8.34 -0.81 1.00
CA GLN A 186 -8.52 0.54 0.49
C GLN A 186 -9.63 0.61 -0.57
N GLU A 187 -9.68 -0.36 -1.49
CA GLU A 187 -10.72 -0.47 -2.51
C GLU A 187 -12.11 -0.59 -1.89
N LYS A 188 -12.28 -1.44 -0.88
CA LYS A 188 -13.55 -1.58 -0.15
C LYS A 188 -13.96 -0.30 0.57
N ILE A 189 -13.00 0.37 1.22
CA ILE A 189 -13.25 1.67 1.85
C ILE A 189 -13.76 2.64 0.79
N VAL A 190 -13.03 2.86 -0.29
CA VAL A 190 -13.40 3.84 -1.33
C VAL A 190 -14.76 3.51 -1.96
N GLN A 191 -15.07 2.24 -2.21
CA GLN A 191 -16.37 1.82 -2.75
C GLN A 191 -17.55 2.03 -1.79
N SER A 192 -17.29 2.05 -0.48
CA SER A 192 -18.31 2.27 0.55
C SER A 192 -18.63 3.74 0.82
N LEU A 193 -17.75 4.66 0.38
CA LEU A 193 -17.89 6.10 0.61
C LEU A 193 -19.08 6.66 -0.17
N ASN A 194 -19.96 7.36 0.54
CA ASN A 194 -21.04 8.15 -0.03
C ASN A 194 -21.54 9.18 1.00
N LEU A 195 -22.41 10.10 0.58
CA LEU A 195 -22.96 11.16 1.45
C LEU A 195 -23.72 10.63 2.68
N LYS A 196 -24.14 9.36 2.70
CA LYS A 196 -24.87 8.72 3.81
C LYS A 196 -23.99 7.89 4.76
N THR A 197 -22.70 7.66 4.44
CA THR A 197 -21.77 6.89 5.27
C THR A 197 -21.63 7.50 6.66
N SER A 198 -22.06 6.84 7.72
CA SER A 198 -22.12 7.46 9.06
C SER A 198 -20.76 8.00 9.54
N SER A 199 -20.77 8.99 10.44
CA SER A 199 -19.55 9.57 11.00
C SER A 199 -18.66 8.50 11.66
N SER A 200 -19.26 7.55 12.37
CA SER A 200 -18.54 6.41 12.96
C SER A 200 -17.90 5.47 11.92
N GLU A 201 -18.54 5.28 10.76
CA GLU A 201 -17.95 4.50 9.66
C GLU A 201 -16.78 5.27 9.03
N LEU A 202 -16.93 6.58 8.78
CA LEU A 202 -15.86 7.42 8.23
C LEU A 202 -14.64 7.47 9.16
N GLU A 203 -14.85 7.60 10.47
CA GLU A 203 -13.79 7.50 11.48
C GLU A 203 -13.09 6.14 11.43
N SER A 204 -13.86 5.06 11.35
CA SER A 204 -13.32 3.69 11.25
C SER A 204 -12.50 3.51 9.99
N TYR A 205 -12.96 4.04 8.85
CA TYR A 205 -12.22 3.99 7.59
C TYR A 205 -10.93 4.78 7.63
N CYS A 206 -10.94 5.99 8.19
CA CYS A 206 -9.72 6.78 8.38
C CYS A 206 -8.73 6.03 9.29
N LEU A 207 -9.21 5.44 10.37
CA LEU A 207 -8.37 4.66 11.28
C LEU A 207 -7.76 3.43 10.60
N MET A 208 -8.54 2.68 9.82
CA MET A 208 -8.02 1.53 9.07
C MET A 208 -6.99 1.94 8.02
N TRP A 209 -7.21 3.07 7.35
CA TRP A 209 -6.26 3.64 6.38
C TRP A 209 -4.95 4.07 7.04
N ASP A 210 -5.04 4.60 8.27
CA ASP A 210 -3.88 5.04 9.04
C ASP A 210 -3.06 3.88 9.62
N LEU A 211 -3.76 2.88 10.16
CA LEU A 211 -3.12 1.75 10.85
C LEU A 211 -2.59 0.69 9.88
N ARG A 212 -3.10 0.64 8.65
CA ARG A 212 -2.69 -0.31 7.60
C ARG A 212 -2.48 -1.74 8.13
N PRO A 213 -3.52 -2.38 8.68
CA PRO A 213 -3.38 -3.61 9.48
C PRO A 213 -2.77 -4.82 8.76
N TYR A 214 -2.68 -4.78 7.43
CA TYR A 214 -2.08 -5.84 6.62
C TYR A 214 -0.58 -5.62 6.33
N ILE A 215 -0.05 -4.45 6.67
CA ILE A 215 1.35 -4.11 6.47
C ILE A 215 2.12 -4.42 7.73
N ASN A 216 3.21 -5.18 7.59
CA ASN A 216 4.14 -5.44 8.66
C ASN A 216 5.38 -4.54 8.50
N ASP A 217 5.45 -3.48 9.30
CA ASP A 217 6.55 -2.51 9.28
C ASP A 217 7.92 -3.15 9.49
N SER A 218 8.00 -4.24 10.27
CA SER A 218 9.27 -4.94 10.49
C SER A 218 9.80 -5.63 9.23
N VAL A 219 8.89 -6.14 8.38
CA VAL A 219 9.23 -6.74 7.09
C VAL A 219 9.65 -5.64 6.13
N MET A 220 8.89 -4.56 6.04
CA MET A 220 9.21 -3.40 5.18
C MET A 220 10.57 -2.81 5.56
N HIS A 221 10.79 -2.52 6.84
CA HIS A 221 12.04 -1.96 7.33
C HIS A 221 13.23 -2.90 7.09
N ARG A 222 13.04 -4.22 7.21
CA ARG A 222 14.09 -5.19 6.86
C ARG A 222 14.40 -5.17 5.37
N ALA A 223 13.38 -5.11 4.52
CA ALA A 223 13.55 -5.06 3.06
C ALA A 223 14.34 -3.83 2.62
N TRP A 224 14.07 -2.68 3.21
CA TRP A 224 14.80 -1.44 2.95
C TRP A 224 16.29 -1.49 3.29
N LYS A 225 16.72 -2.37 4.20
CA LYS A 225 18.16 -2.55 4.51
C LYS A 225 18.95 -3.19 3.37
N TYR A 226 18.28 -3.79 2.39
CA TYR A 226 18.92 -4.37 1.22
C TYR A 226 18.97 -3.41 0.02
N VAL A 227 18.41 -2.20 0.17
CA VAL A 227 18.48 -1.11 -0.80
C VAL A 227 19.71 -0.26 -0.45
N PRO A 228 20.69 -0.10 -1.36
CA PRO A 228 21.89 0.70 -1.14
C PRO A 228 21.64 2.20 -0.94
#